data_AF-A0A968U5M7-F1
#
_entry.id   AF-A0A968U5M7-F1
#
_cell.length_a   1.000
_cell.length_b   1.000
_cell.length_c   1.000
_cell.angle_alpha   90.00
_cell.angle_beta   90.00
_cell.angle_gamma   90.00
#
_symmetry.space_group_name_H-M   'P 1'
#
loop_
_entity.id
_entity.type
_entity.pdbx_description
1 polymer ?
#
loop_
_entity_poly.entity_id
_entity_poly.type
_entity_poly.pdbx_seq_one_letter_code
_entity_poly.pdbx_strand_id
1 'polypeptide(L)'
;MARETGVMKGDRALIQRLVRDHERRIHERPSAQELLAAFFAYHEAAVMNLRRVVDLVIVDVGGKAQPEKMGVRDRCTDGIIISRVPELVQEWREFCEPTLNLMAVIHSVLEARCEVVTDSPLEIVAGAWLRGRSHQVPEPLLQAVGRLVDSPVSELNLH
;
A
#
# COMPACT_ATOMS: atom_id res chain seq x y z
N MET A 1 -32.34 -27.88 -17.52
CA MET A 1 -31.09 -27.22 -17.95
C MET A 1 -30.75 -26.11 -16.97
N ALA A 2 -29.88 -26.41 -16.00
CA ALA A 2 -29.26 -25.40 -15.14
C ALA A 2 -27.76 -25.63 -15.24
N ARG A 3 -27.03 -24.61 -15.69
CA ARG A 3 -25.56 -24.64 -15.79
C ARG A 3 -25.01 -24.34 -14.40
N GLU A 4 -24.32 -25.31 -13.81
CA GLU A 4 -23.40 -25.10 -12.70
C GLU A 4 -22.27 -24.18 -13.17
N THR A 5 -22.20 -22.98 -12.62
CA THR A 5 -21.01 -22.13 -12.72
C THR A 5 -19.95 -22.69 -11.77
N GLY A 6 -19.18 -23.65 -12.26
CA GLY A 6 -17.97 -24.14 -11.62
C GLY A 6 -16.93 -23.03 -11.53
N VAL A 7 -16.91 -22.33 -10.39
CA VAL A 7 -15.77 -21.50 -10.02
C VAL A 7 -14.55 -22.41 -9.93
N MET A 8 -13.56 -22.19 -10.81
CA MET A 8 -12.26 -22.85 -10.80
C MET A 8 -11.60 -22.61 -9.44
N LYS A 9 -11.80 -23.53 -8.51
CA LYS A 9 -11.12 -23.58 -7.21
C LYS A 9 -9.70 -24.05 -7.49
N GLY A 10 -8.83 -23.14 -7.92
CA GLY A 10 -7.43 -23.43 -8.17
C GLY A 10 -6.82 -24.15 -6.96
N ASP A 11 -6.04 -25.20 -7.20
CA ASP A 11 -5.40 -25.99 -6.16
C ASP A 11 -4.51 -25.06 -5.31
N ARG A 12 -5.02 -24.70 -4.13
CA ARG A 12 -4.39 -23.75 -3.21
C ARG A 12 -2.99 -24.24 -2.81
N ALA A 13 -2.77 -25.55 -2.75
CA ALA A 13 -1.47 -26.13 -2.45
C ALA A 13 -0.49 -25.96 -3.61
N LEU A 14 -0.95 -26.17 -4.86
CA LEU A 14 -0.16 -25.88 -6.06
C LEU A 14 0.20 -24.39 -6.14
N ILE A 15 -0.76 -23.48 -5.92
CA ILE A 15 -0.52 -22.04 -5.95
C ILE A 15 0.49 -21.63 -4.88
N GLN A 16 0.33 -22.12 -3.64
CA GLN A 16 1.28 -21.84 -2.56
C GLN A 16 2.67 -22.39 -2.84
N ARG A 17 2.77 -23.57 -3.47
CA ARG A 17 4.05 -24.12 -3.91
C ARG A 17 4.67 -23.26 -5.00
N LEU A 18 3.92 -22.91 -6.05
CA LEU A 18 4.41 -22.05 -7.13
C LEU A 18 4.87 -20.69 -6.61
N VAL A 19 4.10 -20.05 -5.73
CA VAL A 19 4.51 -18.80 -5.07
C VAL A 19 5.82 -19.01 -4.31
N ARG A 20 5.93 -20.03 -3.46
CA ARG A 20 7.17 -20.30 -2.70
C ARG A 20 8.38 -20.54 -3.60
N ASP A 21 8.19 -21.33 -4.66
CA ASP A 21 9.24 -21.73 -5.59
C ASP A 21 9.66 -20.56 -6.49
N HIS A 22 8.73 -19.65 -6.82
CA HIS A 22 8.96 -18.58 -7.80
C HIS A 22 9.23 -17.21 -7.20
N GLU A 23 8.67 -16.90 -6.03
CA GLU A 23 8.84 -15.63 -5.32
C GLU A 23 10.31 -15.36 -5.03
N ARG A 24 11.10 -16.42 -4.83
CA ARG A 24 12.51 -16.30 -4.52
C ARG A 24 13.45 -16.51 -5.70
N ARG A 25 13.02 -16.83 -6.93
CA ARG A 25 13.94 -17.16 -8.06
C ARG A 25 15.00 -16.12 -8.39
N ILE A 26 14.94 -14.95 -7.75
CA ILE A 26 16.08 -14.10 -7.40
C ILE A 26 17.34 -14.94 -7.06
N HIS A 27 17.25 -15.96 -6.18
CA HIS A 27 18.38 -16.82 -5.80
C HIS A 27 18.97 -17.67 -6.94
N GLU A 28 18.24 -17.86 -8.04
CA GLU A 28 18.74 -18.56 -9.24
C GLU A 28 19.62 -17.63 -10.10
N ARG A 29 19.61 -16.32 -9.82
CA ARG A 29 20.45 -15.32 -10.48
C ARG A 29 21.38 -14.70 -9.44
N PRO A 30 22.71 -14.99 -9.51
CA PRO A 30 23.68 -14.45 -8.55
C PRO A 30 23.61 -12.92 -8.38
N SER A 31 23.20 -12.19 -9.43
CA SER A 31 23.07 -10.74 -9.44
C SER A 31 21.68 -10.19 -9.05
N ALA A 32 20.71 -11.04 -8.70
CA ALA A 32 19.35 -10.54 -8.51
C ALA A 32 19.19 -9.69 -7.24
N GLN A 33 19.98 -9.94 -6.21
CA GLN A 33 20.03 -9.08 -5.03
C GLN A 33 20.55 -7.67 -5.40
N GLU A 34 21.59 -7.59 -6.23
CA GLU A 34 22.11 -6.31 -6.73
C GLU A 34 21.09 -5.58 -7.62
N LEU A 35 20.40 -6.32 -8.50
CA LEU A 35 19.37 -5.74 -9.37
C LEU A 35 18.18 -5.19 -8.56
N LEU A 36 17.75 -5.90 -7.53
CA LEU A 36 16.69 -5.42 -6.63
C LEU A 36 17.15 -4.21 -5.82
N ALA A 37 18.35 -4.25 -5.27
CA ALA A 37 18.92 -3.12 -4.55
C ALA A 37 18.99 -1.87 -5.44
N ALA A 38 19.48 -2.00 -6.68
CA ALA A 38 19.53 -0.91 -7.64
C ALA A 38 18.13 -0.39 -8.02
N PHE A 39 17.16 -1.29 -8.21
CA PHE A 39 15.77 -0.93 -8.49
C PHE A 39 15.16 -0.09 -7.37
N PHE A 40 15.30 -0.51 -6.11
CA PHE A 40 14.74 0.23 -4.98
C PHE A 40 15.51 1.51 -4.67
N ALA A 41 16.84 1.54 -4.86
CA ALA A 41 17.63 2.76 -4.74
C ALA A 41 17.21 3.82 -5.77
N TYR A 42 16.91 3.41 -7.01
CA TYR A 42 16.35 4.32 -8.02
C TYR A 42 15.01 4.91 -7.58
N HIS A 43 14.10 4.09 -7.05
CA HIS A 43 12.79 4.55 -6.60
C HIS A 43 12.87 5.44 -5.36
N GLU A 44 13.78 5.15 -4.43
CA GLU A 44 14.07 6.00 -3.28
C GLU A 44 14.49 7.40 -3.75
N ALA A 45 15.44 7.48 -4.69
CA ALA A 45 15.89 8.74 -5.26
C ALA A 45 14.76 9.46 -6.03
N ALA A 46 13.91 8.72 -6.75
CA ALA A 46 12.77 9.29 -7.46
C ALA A 46 11.77 9.95 -6.50
N VAL A 47 11.41 9.27 -5.40
CA VAL A 47 10.52 9.83 -4.37
C VAL A 47 11.13 11.09 -3.76
N MET A 48 12.41 11.05 -3.39
CA MET A 48 13.12 12.23 -2.85
C MET A 48 13.10 13.43 -3.81
N ASN A 49 13.33 13.19 -5.11
CA ASN A 49 13.36 14.26 -6.10
C ASN A 49 11.97 14.85 -6.32
N LEU A 50 10.94 14.00 -6.42
CA LEU A 50 9.57 14.46 -6.61
C LEU A 50 9.08 15.30 -5.44
N ARG A 51 9.43 14.93 -4.20
CA ARG A 51 9.08 15.69 -2.98
C ARG A 51 9.61 17.13 -2.97
N ARG A 52 10.58 17.48 -3.83
CA ARG A 52 11.11 18.84 -3.94
C ARG A 52 10.35 19.72 -4.93
N VAL A 53 9.48 19.13 -5.75
CA VAL A 53 8.87 19.82 -6.91
C VAL A 53 7.35 19.72 -6.96
N VAL A 54 6.73 18.88 -6.13
CA VAL A 54 5.26 18.79 -5.99
C VAL A 54 4.86 18.80 -4.52
N ASP A 55 3.66 19.29 -4.23
CA ASP A 55 3.12 19.41 -2.87
C ASP A 55 2.79 18.03 -2.25
N LEU A 56 2.43 17.05 -3.08
CA LEU A 56 2.07 15.70 -2.64
C LEU A 56 2.59 14.64 -3.61
N VAL A 57 3.30 13.64 -3.07
CA VAL A 57 3.74 12.45 -3.80
C VAL A 57 3.00 11.23 -3.25
N ILE A 58 2.26 10.53 -4.12
CA ILE A 58 1.61 9.26 -3.78
C ILE A 58 2.51 8.12 -4.26
N VAL A 59 2.91 7.25 -3.34
CA VAL A 59 3.74 6.09 -3.63
C VAL A 59 2.92 4.83 -3.39
N ASP A 60 2.67 4.06 -4.46
CA ASP A 60 2.00 2.76 -4.37
C ASP A 60 3.03 1.66 -4.04
N VAL A 61 2.89 1.06 -2.86
CA VAL A 61 3.74 -0.04 -2.40
C VAL A 61 2.86 -1.29 -2.25
N GLY A 62 2.74 -2.05 -3.34
CA GLY A 62 1.94 -3.28 -3.37
C GLY A 62 2.72 -4.56 -3.07
N GLY A 63 2.01 -5.69 -3.04
CA GLY A 63 2.57 -7.02 -2.84
C GLY A 63 2.72 -7.40 -1.36
N LYS A 64 3.90 -7.86 -0.97
CA LYS A 64 4.25 -8.19 0.44
C LYS A 64 5.08 -7.09 1.08
N ALA A 65 5.03 -6.95 2.40
CA ALA A 65 5.97 -6.10 3.12
C ALA A 65 7.33 -6.80 3.14
N GLN A 66 8.32 -6.19 2.45
CA GLN A 66 9.62 -6.80 2.24
C GLN A 66 10.74 -5.80 2.57
N PRO A 67 11.87 -6.24 3.14
CA PRO A 67 12.95 -5.35 3.57
C PRO A 67 13.48 -4.43 2.46
N GLU A 68 13.52 -4.91 1.22
CA GLU A 68 14.03 -4.14 0.07
C GLU A 68 13.21 -2.88 -0.22
N LYS A 69 11.95 -2.83 0.25
CA LYS A 69 11.04 -1.68 0.11
C LYS A 69 11.23 -0.63 1.21
N MET A 70 12.01 -0.92 2.26
CA MET A 70 12.17 -0.03 3.41
C MET A 70 12.77 1.33 3.01
N GLY A 71 13.71 1.36 2.06
CA GLY A 71 14.29 2.62 1.57
C GLY A 71 13.23 3.55 0.98
N VAL A 72 12.29 3.01 0.19
CA VAL A 72 11.16 3.79 -0.35
C VAL A 72 10.23 4.25 0.76
N ARG A 73 9.87 3.36 1.70
CA ARG A 73 9.05 3.70 2.87
C ARG A 73 9.66 4.86 3.66
N ASP A 74 10.96 4.83 3.93
CA ASP A 74 11.64 5.85 4.73
C ASP A 74 11.71 7.22 4.05
N ARG A 75 11.33 7.32 2.78
CA ARG A 75 11.15 8.58 2.06
C ARG A 75 9.70 9.05 2.03
N CYS A 76 8.76 8.31 2.60
CA CYS A 76 7.38 8.73 2.81
C CYS A 76 7.22 9.27 4.25
N THR A 77 6.15 10.03 4.50
CA THR A 77 5.83 10.61 5.82
C THR A 77 4.60 9.97 6.45
N ASP A 78 3.62 9.64 5.61
CA ASP A 78 2.33 9.14 6.01
C ASP A 78 1.99 7.85 5.25
N GLY A 79 1.14 7.03 5.85
CA GLY A 79 0.72 5.74 5.30
C GLY A 79 -0.80 5.58 5.29
N ILE A 80 -1.30 4.94 4.23
CA ILE A 80 -2.66 4.39 4.17
C ILE A 80 -2.53 2.93 3.77
N ILE A 81 -3.10 2.04 4.56
CA ILE A 81 -3.16 0.61 4.24
C ILE A 81 -4.50 0.32 3.57
N ILE A 82 -4.48 -0.31 2.39
CA ILE A 82 -5.68 -0.78 1.72
C ILE A 82 -5.57 -2.30 1.55
N SER A 83 -6.47 -3.05 2.18
CA SER A 83 -6.43 -4.51 2.09
C SER A 83 -7.83 -5.12 2.02
N ARG A 84 -7.98 -6.12 1.15
CA ARG A 84 -9.14 -7.02 1.14
C ARG A 84 -8.97 -8.24 2.04
N VAL A 85 -7.77 -8.40 2.62
CA VAL A 85 -7.36 -9.55 3.45
C VAL A 85 -7.01 -8.99 4.83
N PRO A 86 -7.93 -9.00 5.80
CA PRO A 86 -7.72 -8.42 7.13
C PRO A 86 -6.47 -8.97 7.82
N GLU A 87 -6.14 -10.23 7.59
CA GLU A 87 -5.00 -10.91 8.21
C GLU A 87 -3.64 -10.36 7.77
N LEU A 88 -3.57 -9.70 6.60
CA LEU A 88 -2.35 -9.07 6.12
C LEU A 88 -2.16 -7.63 6.62
N VAL A 89 -3.18 -7.03 7.24
CA VAL A 89 -3.11 -5.65 7.71
C VAL A 89 -2.00 -5.48 8.75
N GLN A 90 -1.85 -6.45 9.65
CA GLN A 90 -0.86 -6.37 10.73
C GLN A 90 0.58 -6.30 10.19
N GLU A 91 0.91 -7.13 9.18
CA GLU A 91 2.21 -7.11 8.51
C GLU A 91 2.52 -5.72 7.91
N TRP A 92 1.51 -5.07 7.34
CA TRP A 92 1.65 -3.72 6.79
C TRP A 92 1.73 -2.63 7.86
N ARG A 93 1.05 -2.78 9.01
CA ARG A 93 1.21 -1.87 10.15
C ARG A 93 2.64 -1.89 10.66
N GLU A 94 3.19 -3.09 10.84
CA GLU A 94 4.59 -3.28 11.25
C GLU A 94 5.56 -2.70 10.21
N PHE A 95 5.27 -2.85 8.91
CA PHE A 95 6.08 -2.25 7.86
C PHE A 95 6.11 -0.71 7.93
N CYS A 96 4.97 -0.08 8.27
CA CYS A 96 4.88 1.38 8.43
C CYS A 96 5.68 1.90 9.63
N GLU A 97 5.86 1.10 10.68
CA GLU A 97 6.63 1.50 11.85
C GLU A 97 8.15 1.54 11.58
N PRO A 98 8.91 2.39 12.28
CA PRO A 98 8.44 3.48 13.16
C PRO A 98 8.26 4.81 12.41
N THR A 99 8.47 4.84 11.10
CA THR A 99 8.72 6.08 10.36
C THR A 99 7.49 6.73 9.75
N LEU A 100 6.44 5.95 9.44
CA LEU A 100 5.23 6.48 8.85
C LEU A 100 4.17 6.79 9.89
N ASN A 101 3.56 7.97 9.77
CA ASN A 101 2.30 8.27 10.43
C ASN A 101 1.17 7.50 9.72
N LEU A 102 0.70 6.40 10.33
CA LEU A 102 -0.39 5.62 9.76
C LEU A 102 -1.73 6.34 9.93
N MET A 103 -2.20 6.96 8.84
CA MET A 103 -3.41 7.77 8.85
C MET A 103 -4.67 6.93 8.83
N ALA A 104 -4.70 5.89 7.98
CA ALA A 104 -5.88 5.09 7.78
C ALA A 104 -5.61 3.63 7.40
N VAL A 105 -6.53 2.75 7.77
CA VAL A 105 -6.65 1.39 7.27
C VAL A 105 -8.01 1.21 6.61
N ILE A 106 -8.00 0.83 5.33
CA ILE A 106 -9.18 0.63 4.51
C ILE A 106 -9.33 -0.87 4.24
N HIS A 107 -10.34 -1.46 4.88
CA HIS A 107 -10.81 -2.81 4.62
C HIS A 107 -11.67 -2.80 3.35
N SER A 108 -11.04 -3.18 2.23
CA SER A 108 -11.72 -3.23 0.94
C SER A 108 -12.59 -4.48 0.84
N VAL A 109 -13.86 -4.27 0.55
CA VAL A 109 -14.86 -5.34 0.41
C VAL A 109 -15.59 -5.25 -0.92
N LEU A 110 -16.37 -6.27 -1.26
CA LEU A 110 -17.14 -6.29 -2.52
C LEU A 110 -18.51 -5.63 -2.38
N GLU A 111 -19.05 -5.57 -1.16
CA GLU A 111 -20.32 -4.94 -0.84
C GLU A 111 -20.25 -3.43 -1.06
N ALA A 112 -21.33 -2.85 -1.59
CA ALA A 112 -21.47 -1.40 -1.76
C ALA A 112 -21.72 -0.71 -0.41
N ARG A 113 -20.67 -0.57 0.40
CA ARG A 113 -20.70 0.12 1.70
C ARG A 113 -19.53 1.08 1.86
N CYS A 114 -19.68 2.03 2.76
CA CYS A 114 -18.64 2.97 3.14
C CYS A 114 -18.90 3.39 4.58
N GLU A 115 -18.13 2.83 5.51
CA GLU A 115 -18.34 2.97 6.95
C GLU A 115 -17.02 3.29 7.63
N VAL A 116 -17.04 4.27 8.53
CA VAL A 116 -15.93 4.55 9.45
C VAL A 116 -16.15 3.71 10.71
N VAL A 117 -15.19 2.85 11.03
CA VAL A 117 -15.22 1.92 12.16
C VAL A 117 -14.60 2.56 13.41
N THR A 118 -13.46 3.24 13.24
CA THR A 118 -12.75 3.97 14.29
C THR A 118 -12.07 5.21 13.72
N ASP A 119 -11.85 6.22 14.55
CA ASP A 119 -11.30 7.52 14.11
C ASP A 119 -9.79 7.68 14.31
N SER A 120 -9.12 6.79 15.06
CA SER A 120 -7.68 6.92 15.35
C SER A 120 -7.00 5.58 15.71
N PRO A 121 -6.15 5.01 14.82
CA PRO A 121 -6.02 5.41 13.41
C PRO A 121 -7.37 5.24 12.69
N LEU A 122 -7.61 5.98 11.61
CA LEU A 122 -8.89 5.94 10.91
C LEU A 122 -9.09 4.55 10.28
N GLU A 123 -10.06 3.77 10.75
CA GLU A 123 -10.40 2.49 10.13
C GLU A 123 -11.69 2.61 9.34
N ILE A 124 -11.65 2.16 8.09
CA ILE A 124 -12.75 2.29 7.14
C ILE A 124 -13.03 0.93 6.53
N VAL A 125 -14.31 0.60 6.38
CA VAL A 125 -14.75 -0.51 5.55
C VAL A 125 -15.41 0.05 4.31
N ALA A 126 -14.82 -0.21 3.14
CA ALA A 126 -15.26 0.38 1.88
C ALA A 126 -15.42 -0.67 0.79
N GLY A 127 -16.50 -0.54 0.02
CA GLY A 127 -16.69 -1.23 -1.24
C GLY A 127 -15.68 -0.80 -2.31
N ALA A 128 -15.87 -1.29 -3.54
CA ALA A 128 -15.00 -0.93 -4.65
C ALA A 128 -15.04 0.58 -4.96
N TRP A 129 -13.87 1.22 -5.00
CA TRP A 129 -13.69 2.56 -5.57
C TRP A 129 -13.36 2.48 -7.06
N LEU A 130 -14.40 2.65 -7.88
CA LEU A 130 -14.32 2.62 -9.33
C LEU A 130 -14.30 4.04 -9.87
N ARG A 131 -13.28 4.34 -10.68
CA ARG A 131 -13.12 5.64 -11.34
C ARG A 131 -14.41 6.01 -12.09
N GLY A 132 -14.92 7.21 -11.81
CA GLY A 132 -16.13 7.76 -12.43
C GLY A 132 -17.46 7.14 -11.98
N ARG A 133 -17.45 6.26 -10.97
CA ARG A 133 -18.68 5.62 -10.45
C ARG A 133 -18.82 5.71 -8.94
N SER A 134 -17.72 5.64 -8.19
CA SER A 134 -17.77 5.73 -6.74
C SER A 134 -17.83 7.19 -6.32
N HIS A 135 -18.93 7.56 -5.67
CA HIS A 135 -19.25 8.94 -5.29
C HIS A 135 -18.87 9.28 -3.85
N GLN A 136 -18.42 8.30 -3.04
CA GLN A 136 -18.26 8.48 -1.60
C GLN A 136 -16.90 7.97 -1.13
N VAL A 137 -15.99 8.93 -0.92
CA VAL A 137 -14.85 8.79 -0.03
C VAL A 137 -15.29 9.37 1.32
N PRO A 138 -15.05 8.71 2.47
CA PRO A 138 -15.41 9.26 3.76
C PRO A 138 -14.78 10.63 3.98
N GLU A 139 -15.58 11.59 4.45
CA GLU A 139 -15.10 12.94 4.78
C GLU A 139 -13.91 12.93 5.76
N PRO A 140 -13.86 12.08 6.80
CA PRO A 140 -12.69 12.00 7.67
C PRO A 140 -11.39 11.64 6.94
N LEU A 141 -11.46 10.81 5.89
CA LEU A 141 -10.30 10.46 5.07
C LEU A 141 -9.88 11.64 4.19
N LEU A 142 -10.84 12.33 3.58
CA LEU A 142 -10.57 13.54 2.79
C LEU A 142 -9.91 14.62 3.64
N GLN A 143 -10.41 14.86 4.85
CA GLN A 143 -9.82 15.81 5.80
C GLN A 143 -8.43 15.38 6.22
N ALA A 144 -8.22 14.09 6.51
CA ALA A 144 -6.91 13.59 6.89
C ALA A 144 -5.88 13.83 5.77
N VAL A 145 -6.22 13.50 4.51
CA VAL A 145 -5.35 13.70 3.35
C VAL A 145 -5.19 15.19 3.02
N GLY A 146 -6.25 15.99 3.12
CA GLY A 146 -6.21 17.43 2.86
C GLY A 146 -5.22 18.17 3.75
N ARG A 147 -5.10 17.77 5.04
CA ARG A 147 -4.09 18.31 5.96
C ARG A 147 -2.64 18.11 5.51
N LEU A 148 -2.36 17.13 4.64
CA LEU A 148 -1.02 16.95 4.07
C LEU A 148 -0.67 18.01 3.03
N VAL A 149 -1.68 18.49 2.29
CA VAL A 149 -1.54 19.49 1.23
C VAL A 149 -1.59 20.90 1.79
N ASP A 150 -2.44 21.12 2.79
CA ASP A 150 -2.62 22.43 3.44
C ASP A 150 -1.57 22.70 4.54
N SER A 151 -0.75 21.72 4.88
CA SER A 151 0.35 21.92 5.82
C SER A 151 1.35 22.90 5.20
N PRO A 152 1.62 24.07 5.83
CA PRO A 152 2.69 24.93 5.36
C PRO A 152 3.95 24.10 5.31
N VAL A 153 4.67 24.17 4.19
CA VAL A 153 5.99 23.55 4.01
C VAL A 153 6.88 24.11 5.11
N SER A 154 6.85 23.45 6.26
CA SER A 154 7.68 23.78 7.40
C SER A 154 9.08 23.52 6.93
N GLU A 155 9.86 24.61 6.90
CA GLU A 155 11.26 24.68 6.52
C GLU A 155 11.98 23.36 6.84
N LEU A 156 12.08 22.49 5.84
CA LEU A 156 12.91 21.31 5.92
C LEU A 156 14.34 21.83 5.95
N ASN A 157 14.88 21.88 7.16
CA ASN A 157 16.29 22.11 7.48
C ASN A 157 17.19 21.52 6.40
N LEU A 158 17.69 22.40 5.53
CA LEU A 158 18.82 22.17 4.66
C LEU A 158 20.09 22.40 5.47
N HIS A 159 20.49 21.39 6.25
CA HIS A 159 21.83 21.26 6.79
C HIS A 159 22.40 19.90 6.41
#